data_AF-A0A358AFW1-F1
#
_entry.id   AF-A0A358AFW1-F1
#
_cell.length_a   1.000
_cell.length_b   1.000
_cell.length_c   1.000
_cell.angle_alpha   90.00
_cell.angle_beta   90.00
_cell.angle_gamma   90.00
#
_symmetry.space_group_name_H-M   'P 1'
#
loop_
_entity.id
_entity.type
_entity.pdbx_description
1 polymer ?
#
loop_
_entity_poly.entity_id
_entity_poly.type
_entity_poly.pdbx_seq_one_letter_code
_entity_poly.pdbx_strand_id
1 'polypeptide(L)'
;MYYLFSDAYHYRGLVTIFGPRNNRGPYRGIYCSFRNRLFKKRIKGAVLILILGLLLSYLIGSIPTAYIFGRIFKGIDIRKHGSGNVGATNAFRVLGPAIGITVLALDALKGVIGVVPVADFILKQQVVNELLIRVLCGVIAVLGHSFTVFLNFKGGKGMAATLGVLIGLSLKFSVLKIILLSEILIWLMVFLFSRIVSLASLVSAVTFPVFFIVLRQPWPLILMSLGLSIFIIARHKPNLSRLLKNQEPRLILNKKKKI
;
A
#
# COMPACT_ATOMS: atom_id res chain seq x y z
N MET A 1 -17.46 -7.74 21.94
CA MET A 1 -18.85 -7.48 22.37
C MET A 1 -18.86 -6.07 22.96
N TYR A 2 -19.77 -5.21 22.47
CA TYR A 2 -19.91 -3.75 22.71
C TYR A 2 -18.86 -2.82 22.08
N TYR A 3 -19.13 -2.33 20.86
CA TYR A 3 -18.80 -0.97 20.34
C TYR A 3 -19.34 -0.76 18.91
N LEU A 4 -20.59 -1.18 18.64
CA LEU A 4 -21.23 -1.00 17.31
C LEU A 4 -22.72 -0.65 17.45
N PHE A 5 -23.06 0.40 18.20
CA PHE A 5 -24.39 1.04 18.08
C PHE A 5 -24.31 2.46 18.67
N SER A 6 -23.81 3.43 17.89
CA SER A 6 -23.96 4.85 18.25
C SER A 6 -24.16 5.81 17.06
N ASP A 7 -24.18 5.34 15.81
CA ASP A 7 -24.35 6.24 14.65
C ASP A 7 -25.80 6.40 14.18
N ALA A 8 -26.77 5.81 14.88
CA ALA A 8 -28.19 5.93 14.52
C ALA A 8 -28.87 7.19 15.10
N TYR A 9 -28.25 7.91 16.04
CA TYR A 9 -28.92 9.03 16.73
C TYR A 9 -28.68 10.41 16.10
N HIS A 10 -27.63 10.61 15.30
CA HIS A 10 -27.38 11.92 14.69
C HIS A 10 -28.24 12.25 13.45
N TYR A 11 -28.99 11.29 12.92
CA TYR A 11 -29.90 11.52 11.78
C TYR A 11 -31.29 12.05 12.18
N ARG A 12 -31.63 12.13 13.47
CA ARG A 12 -32.93 12.69 13.92
C ARG A 12 -32.94 14.22 14.03
N GLY A 13 -31.79 14.90 14.06
CA GLY A 13 -31.72 16.36 14.27
C GLY A 13 -32.03 17.23 13.05
N LEU A 14 -31.99 16.69 11.83
CA LEU A 14 -32.22 17.44 10.58
C LEU A 14 -33.63 17.24 9.99
N VAL A 15 -34.42 16.33 10.57
CA VAL A 15 -35.78 16.02 10.10
C VAL A 15 -36.82 16.97 10.73
N THR A 16 -36.45 17.74 11.75
CA THR A 16 -37.39 18.54 12.55
C THR A 16 -37.53 20.01 12.16
N ILE A 17 -36.70 20.55 11.25
CA ILE A 17 -36.75 21.99 10.94
C ILE A 17 -37.65 22.33 9.73
N PHE A 18 -37.93 21.38 8.83
CA PHE A 18 -38.78 21.65 7.64
C PHE A 18 -39.61 20.44 7.17
N GLY A 19 -40.43 19.86 8.06
CA GLY A 19 -41.36 18.78 7.69
C GLY A 19 -42.79 19.06 8.19
N PRO A 20 -43.79 19.25 7.31
CA PRO A 20 -45.17 19.31 7.76
C PRO A 20 -45.59 17.91 8.26
N ARG A 21 -46.15 17.86 9.47
CA ARG A 21 -46.68 16.65 10.15
C ARG A 21 -47.85 15.96 9.43
N ASN A 22 -48.25 16.40 8.24
CA ASN A 22 -49.45 15.90 7.56
C ASN A 22 -49.16 15.45 6.13
N ASN A 23 -49.40 14.15 5.86
CA ASN A 23 -48.78 13.38 4.78
C ASN A 23 -49.63 13.32 3.49
N ARG A 24 -50.35 14.40 3.12
CA ARG A 24 -51.29 14.42 1.98
C ARG A 24 -51.29 15.73 1.17
N GLY A 25 -50.13 16.33 0.92
CA GLY A 25 -50.01 17.55 0.10
C GLY A 25 -49.49 17.31 -1.34
N PRO A 26 -49.85 18.17 -2.32
CA PRO A 26 -49.50 18.04 -3.74
C PRO A 26 -47.99 18.12 -4.05
N TYR A 27 -47.17 18.48 -3.06
CA TYR A 27 -45.72 18.66 -3.22
C TYR A 27 -44.89 17.37 -3.03
N ARG A 28 -45.50 16.23 -2.66
CA ARG A 28 -44.80 14.96 -2.34
C ARG A 28 -43.92 14.45 -3.49
N GLY A 29 -44.37 14.59 -4.74
CA GLY A 29 -43.60 14.21 -5.93
C GLY A 29 -42.37 15.09 -6.17
N ILE A 30 -42.46 16.38 -5.86
CA ILE A 30 -41.36 17.34 -6.02
C ILE A 30 -40.28 17.10 -4.97
N TYR A 31 -40.66 16.91 -3.70
CA TYR A 31 -39.70 16.57 -2.64
C TYR A 31 -39.02 15.21 -2.88
N CYS A 32 -39.74 14.20 -3.38
CA CYS A 32 -39.15 12.91 -3.71
C CYS A 32 -38.20 12.99 -4.93
N SER A 33 -38.58 13.73 -5.98
CA SER A 33 -37.75 13.95 -7.18
C SER A 33 -36.49 14.79 -6.88
N PHE A 34 -36.63 15.82 -6.05
CA PHE A 34 -35.51 16.67 -5.63
C PHE A 34 -34.54 15.91 -4.71
N ARG A 35 -35.06 15.15 -3.73
CA ARG A 35 -34.26 14.26 -2.87
C ARG A 35 -33.50 13.22 -3.69
N ASN A 36 -34.13 12.62 -4.70
CA ASN A 36 -33.47 11.67 -5.60
C ASN A 36 -32.39 12.33 -6.47
N ARG A 37 -32.60 13.58 -6.92
CA ARG A 37 -31.57 14.35 -7.64
C ARG A 37 -30.36 14.70 -6.76
N LEU A 38 -30.59 15.18 -5.54
CA LEU A 38 -29.52 15.48 -4.59
C LEU A 38 -28.74 14.22 -4.18
N PHE A 39 -29.45 13.12 -3.95
CA PHE A 39 -28.83 11.83 -3.63
C PHE A 39 -27.97 11.31 -4.79
N LYS A 40 -28.46 11.34 -6.04
CA LYS A 40 -27.67 10.98 -7.23
C LYS A 40 -26.45 11.89 -7.43
N LYS A 41 -26.57 13.20 -7.18
CA LYS A 41 -25.45 14.15 -7.29
C LYS A 41 -24.37 13.87 -6.24
N ARG A 42 -24.77 13.54 -5.01
CA ARG A 42 -23.86 13.17 -3.91
C ARG A 42 -23.13 11.85 -4.19
N ILE A 43 -23.80 10.84 -4.73
CA ILE A 43 -23.18 9.57 -5.14
C ILE A 43 -22.16 9.79 -6.26
N LYS A 44 -22.51 10.56 -7.30
CA LYS A 44 -21.58 10.84 -8.40
C LYS A 44 -20.30 11.55 -7.91
N GLY A 45 -20.45 12.52 -7.01
CA GLY A 45 -19.30 13.21 -6.39
C GLY A 45 -18.42 12.26 -5.57
N ALA A 46 -19.03 11.36 -4.78
CA ALA A 46 -18.32 10.35 -4.01
C ALA A 46 -17.52 9.39 -4.93
N VAL A 47 -18.16 8.83 -5.96
CA VAL A 47 -17.47 7.93 -6.89
C VAL A 47 -16.30 8.63 -7.58
N LEU A 48 -16.46 9.89 -7.98
CA LEU A 48 -15.37 10.67 -8.58
C LEU A 48 -14.18 10.86 -7.62
N ILE A 49 -14.43 11.24 -6.37
CA ILE A 49 -13.38 11.43 -5.35
C ILE A 49 -12.65 10.11 -5.07
N LEU A 50 -13.36 8.99 -5.04
CA LEU A 50 -12.76 7.67 -4.88
C LEU A 50 -11.82 7.36 -6.04
N ILE A 51 -12.27 7.54 -7.28
CA ILE A 51 -11.45 7.29 -8.48
C ILE A 51 -10.20 8.18 -8.48
N LEU A 52 -10.35 9.47 -8.21
CA LEU A 52 -9.23 10.42 -8.15
C LEU A 52 -8.25 10.08 -7.02
N GLY A 53 -8.74 9.66 -5.86
CA GLY A 53 -7.90 9.24 -4.75
C GLY A 53 -7.12 7.96 -5.05
N LEU A 54 -7.74 6.96 -5.67
CA LEU A 54 -7.04 5.75 -6.11
C LEU A 54 -6.01 6.07 -7.20
N LEU A 55 -6.35 6.93 -8.16
CA LEU A 55 -5.40 7.40 -9.18
C LEU A 55 -4.20 8.13 -8.55
N LEU A 56 -4.44 9.00 -7.57
CA LEU A 56 -3.39 9.68 -6.83
C LEU A 56 -2.49 8.69 -6.10
N SER A 57 -3.08 7.67 -5.46
CA SER A 57 -2.32 6.60 -4.81
C SER A 57 -1.41 5.84 -5.80
N TYR A 58 -1.93 5.54 -6.99
CA TYR A 58 -1.17 4.90 -8.07
C TYR A 58 -0.01 5.78 -8.55
N LEU A 59 -0.25 7.07 -8.77
CA LEU A 59 0.76 8.01 -9.26
C LEU A 59 1.90 8.21 -8.24
N ILE A 60 1.55 8.32 -6.95
CA ILE A 60 2.53 8.39 -5.85
C ILE A 60 3.33 7.09 -5.79
N GLY A 61 2.65 5.95 -5.85
CA GLY A 61 3.30 4.64 -5.97
C GLY A 61 4.27 4.55 -7.14
N SER A 62 3.89 5.15 -8.27
CA SER A 62 4.61 5.09 -9.53
C SER A 62 5.94 5.84 -9.55
N ILE A 63 6.22 6.75 -8.61
CA ILE A 63 7.46 7.55 -8.60
C ILE A 63 8.69 6.62 -8.58
N PRO A 64 9.55 6.56 -9.63
CA PRO A 64 10.58 5.52 -9.72
C PRO A 64 11.87 5.91 -8.99
N THR A 65 11.85 5.87 -7.67
CA THR A 65 12.90 6.41 -6.78
C THR A 65 14.31 5.91 -7.11
N ALA A 66 14.50 4.60 -7.26
CA ALA A 66 15.81 4.02 -7.59
C ALA A 66 16.34 4.49 -8.95
N TYR A 67 15.44 4.70 -9.92
CA TYR A 67 15.82 5.20 -11.25
C TYR A 67 16.23 6.67 -11.17
N ILE A 68 15.43 7.51 -10.49
CA ILE A 68 15.73 8.92 -10.27
C ILE A 68 17.11 9.08 -9.61
N PHE A 69 17.36 8.33 -8.54
CA PHE A 69 18.65 8.41 -7.83
C PHE A 69 19.81 7.87 -8.69
N GLY A 70 19.58 6.86 -9.53
CA GLY A 70 20.59 6.40 -10.48
C GLY A 70 21.01 7.48 -11.48
N ARG A 71 20.03 8.25 -11.98
CA ARG A 71 20.28 9.37 -12.90
C ARG A 71 20.96 10.55 -12.22
N ILE A 72 20.51 10.94 -11.02
CA ILE A 72 21.02 12.13 -10.32
C ILE A 72 22.44 11.88 -9.76
N PHE A 73 22.68 10.78 -9.06
CA PHE A 73 23.92 10.58 -8.32
C PHE A 73 25.05 9.93 -9.14
N LYS A 74 24.71 9.21 -10.21
CA LYS A 74 25.70 8.49 -11.03
C LYS A 74 25.52 8.66 -12.54
N GLY A 75 24.52 9.38 -13.02
CA GLY A 75 24.26 9.54 -14.46
C GLY A 75 23.87 8.25 -15.19
N ILE A 76 23.55 7.17 -14.47
CA ILE A 76 23.30 5.84 -15.06
C ILE A 76 21.82 5.47 -15.09
N ASP A 77 21.45 4.61 -16.04
CA ASP A 77 20.20 3.87 -15.98
C ASP A 77 20.38 2.63 -15.09
N ILE A 78 19.78 2.64 -13.90
CA ILE A 78 19.87 1.54 -12.93
C ILE A 78 19.32 0.20 -13.47
N ARG A 79 18.46 0.23 -14.50
CA ARG A 79 17.90 -0.98 -15.14
C ARG A 79 18.95 -1.76 -15.93
N LYS A 80 20.04 -1.10 -16.33
CA LYS A 80 21.16 -1.71 -17.05
C LYS A 80 22.26 -2.24 -16.13
N HIS A 81 22.09 -2.13 -14.80
CA HIS A 81 23.14 -2.42 -13.83
C HIS A 81 22.66 -3.37 -12.73
N GLY A 82 23.58 -4.19 -12.21
CA GLY A 82 23.33 -5.14 -11.13
C GLY A 82 22.25 -6.17 -11.53
N SER A 83 21.18 -6.23 -10.74
CA SER A 83 20.03 -7.11 -11.03
C SER A 83 19.06 -6.56 -12.09
N GLY A 84 19.25 -5.31 -12.54
CA GLY A 84 18.34 -4.60 -13.44
C GLY A 84 17.01 -4.16 -12.81
N ASN A 85 16.75 -4.49 -11.54
CA ASN A 85 15.54 -4.10 -10.84
C ASN A 85 15.60 -2.65 -10.35
N VAL A 86 14.47 -1.94 -10.40
CA VAL A 86 14.34 -0.55 -9.93
C VAL A 86 13.90 -0.52 -8.46
N GLY A 87 14.70 -1.11 -7.57
CA GLY A 87 14.38 -1.18 -6.14
C GLY A 87 15.60 -1.04 -5.25
N ALA A 88 15.34 -0.88 -3.96
CA ALA A 88 16.34 -0.62 -2.93
C ALA A 88 17.55 -1.57 -2.95
N THR A 89 17.37 -2.88 -3.10
CA THR A 89 18.48 -3.84 -3.13
C THR A 89 19.44 -3.60 -4.29
N ASN A 90 18.91 -3.24 -5.47
CA ASN A 90 19.76 -2.93 -6.61
C ASN A 90 20.45 -1.57 -6.43
N ALA A 91 19.72 -0.58 -5.91
CA ALA A 91 20.29 0.72 -5.55
C ALA A 91 21.41 0.57 -4.51
N PHE A 92 21.25 -0.28 -3.51
CA PHE A 92 22.30 -0.59 -2.53
C PHE A 92 23.56 -1.11 -3.20
N ARG A 93 23.42 -2.08 -4.11
CA ARG A 93 24.54 -2.72 -4.82
C ARG A 93 25.23 -1.78 -5.81
N VAL A 94 24.46 -0.98 -6.53
CA VAL A 94 24.96 -0.16 -7.65
C VAL A 94 25.32 1.26 -7.22
N LEU A 95 24.48 1.90 -6.41
CA LEU A 95 24.62 3.31 -6.01
C LEU A 95 25.30 3.45 -4.63
N GLY A 96 25.19 2.44 -3.78
CA GLY A 96 25.84 2.37 -2.47
C GLY A 96 24.85 2.29 -1.30
N PRO A 97 25.33 1.99 -0.07
CA PRO A 97 24.45 1.70 1.07
C PRO A 97 23.50 2.83 1.45
N ALA A 98 24.01 4.06 1.55
CA ALA A 98 23.22 5.23 1.91
C ALA A 98 22.05 5.42 0.95
N ILE A 99 22.33 5.45 -0.35
CA ILE A 99 21.29 5.61 -1.39
C ILE A 99 20.32 4.42 -1.38
N GLY A 100 20.81 3.18 -1.22
CA GLY A 100 19.96 1.99 -1.14
C GLY A 100 18.96 2.05 0.02
N ILE A 101 19.40 2.50 1.20
CA ILE A 101 18.54 2.68 2.38
C ILE A 101 17.55 3.82 2.18
N THR A 102 17.98 4.94 1.58
CA THR A 102 17.07 6.05 1.24
C THR A 102 15.99 5.60 0.26
N VAL A 103 16.34 4.85 -0.78
CA VAL A 103 15.37 4.28 -1.73
C VAL A 103 14.40 3.33 -1.02
N LEU A 104 14.88 2.51 -0.08
CA LEU A 104 14.00 1.63 0.72
C LEU A 104 12.97 2.44 1.50
N ALA A 105 13.43 3.48 2.22
CA ALA A 105 12.57 4.35 3.02
C ALA A 105 11.52 5.07 2.16
N LEU A 106 11.93 5.64 1.03
CA LEU A 106 11.03 6.34 0.11
C LEU A 106 10.07 5.39 -0.60
N ASP A 107 10.50 4.17 -0.96
CA ASP A 107 9.61 3.17 -1.55
C ASP A 107 8.56 2.68 -0.54
N ALA A 108 8.92 2.53 0.74
CA ALA A 108 7.96 2.24 1.80
C ALA A 108 7.02 3.42 2.07
N LEU A 109 7.54 4.65 2.03
CA LEU A 109 6.75 5.85 2.25
C LEU A 109 5.58 5.97 1.26
N LYS A 110 5.73 5.47 0.02
CA LYS A 110 4.61 5.43 -0.96
C LYS A 110 3.40 4.65 -0.45
N GLY A 111 3.65 3.49 0.16
CA GLY A 111 2.59 2.67 0.75
C GLY A 111 1.94 3.39 1.94
N VAL A 112 2.74 4.02 2.80
CA VAL A 112 2.24 4.83 3.93
C VAL A 112 1.38 5.98 3.42
N ILE A 113 1.83 6.72 2.39
CA ILE A 113 1.10 7.84 1.80
C ILE A 113 -0.24 7.38 1.21
N GLY A 114 -0.26 6.24 0.51
CA GLY A 114 -1.51 5.66 0.02
C GLY A 114 -2.50 5.34 1.16
N VAL A 115 -2.03 4.65 2.19
CA VAL A 115 -2.89 4.16 3.28
C VAL A 115 -3.34 5.26 4.24
N VAL A 116 -2.52 6.28 4.49
CA VAL A 116 -2.78 7.30 5.50
C VAL A 116 -3.37 8.56 4.86
N PRO A 117 -2.59 9.51 4.31
CA PRO A 117 -3.13 10.78 3.87
C PRO A 117 -4.07 10.66 2.66
N VAL A 118 -3.80 9.78 1.68
CA VAL A 118 -4.69 9.63 0.52
C VAL A 118 -6.03 9.01 0.94
N ALA A 119 -6.01 7.93 1.73
CA ALA A 119 -7.26 7.36 2.25
C ALA A 119 -8.01 8.34 3.18
N ASP A 120 -7.30 9.08 4.05
CA ASP A 120 -7.91 10.10 4.92
C ASP A 120 -8.62 11.19 4.09
N PHE A 121 -8.03 11.60 2.97
CA PHE A 121 -8.66 12.55 2.05
C PHE A 121 -9.96 12.01 1.45
N ILE A 122 -10.00 10.75 1.02
CA ILE A 122 -11.21 10.10 0.48
C ILE A 122 -12.28 9.98 1.58
N LEU A 123 -11.88 9.52 2.77
CA LEU A 123 -12.78 9.25 3.90
C LEU A 123 -13.39 10.51 4.50
N LYS A 124 -12.71 11.65 4.47
CA LYS A 124 -13.29 12.94 4.89
C LYS A 124 -14.50 13.36 4.07
N GLN A 125 -14.59 12.89 2.83
CA GLN A 125 -15.64 13.30 1.88
C GLN A 125 -16.80 12.29 1.82
N GLN A 126 -16.65 11.10 2.43
CA GLN A 126 -17.56 9.98 2.24
C GLN A 126 -17.67 9.10 3.49
N VAL A 127 -18.87 8.60 3.77
CA VAL A 127 -19.09 7.56 4.78
C VAL A 127 -18.98 6.21 4.07
N VAL A 128 -17.76 5.68 3.95
CA VAL A 128 -17.46 4.35 3.40
C VAL A 128 -16.67 3.55 4.42
N ASN A 129 -16.60 2.24 4.24
CA ASN A 129 -15.78 1.35 5.07
C ASN A 129 -14.30 1.78 5.06
N GLU A 130 -13.84 2.37 6.18
CA GLU A 130 -12.48 2.90 6.35
C GLU A 130 -11.41 1.87 5.99
N LEU A 131 -11.54 0.66 6.53
CA LEU A 131 -10.57 -0.41 6.32
C LEU A 131 -10.43 -0.73 4.82
N LEU A 132 -11.55 -0.86 4.11
CA LEU A 132 -11.56 -1.19 2.69
C LEU A 132 -10.89 -0.09 1.86
N ILE A 133 -11.17 1.18 2.12
CA ILE A 133 -10.54 2.30 1.39
C ILE A 133 -9.03 2.33 1.62
N ARG A 134 -8.58 2.14 2.86
CA ARG A 134 -7.15 2.09 3.21
C ARG A 134 -6.45 0.93 2.52
N VAL A 135 -7.06 -0.26 2.50
CA VAL A 135 -6.55 -1.44 1.79
C VAL A 135 -6.45 -1.18 0.29
N LEU A 136 -7.50 -0.65 -0.33
CA LEU A 136 -7.51 -0.34 -1.77
C LEU A 136 -6.40 0.66 -2.13
N CYS A 137 -6.26 1.76 -1.39
CA CYS A 137 -5.18 2.72 -1.63
C CYS A 137 -3.81 2.06 -1.45
N GLY A 138 -3.62 1.24 -0.42
CA GLY A 138 -2.36 0.52 -0.21
C GLY A 138 -2.00 -0.41 -1.37
N VAL A 139 -2.94 -1.24 -1.82
CA VAL A 139 -2.74 -2.15 -2.97
C VAL A 139 -2.43 -1.35 -4.24
N ILE A 140 -3.17 -0.29 -4.51
CA ILE A 140 -2.97 0.56 -5.69
C ILE A 140 -1.61 1.26 -5.66
N ALA A 141 -1.12 1.70 -4.50
CA ALA A 141 0.24 2.24 -4.35
C ALA A 141 1.32 1.17 -4.67
N VAL A 142 1.14 -0.07 -4.23
CA VAL A 142 2.05 -1.19 -4.54
C VAL A 142 2.03 -1.51 -6.04
N LEU A 143 0.86 -1.48 -6.67
CA LEU A 143 0.72 -1.63 -8.12
C LEU A 143 1.40 -0.49 -8.87
N GLY A 144 1.25 0.76 -8.44
CA GLY A 144 1.99 1.90 -8.98
C GLY A 144 3.50 1.69 -8.92
N HIS A 145 4.03 1.26 -7.77
CA HIS A 145 5.47 0.98 -7.62
C HIS A 145 5.96 -0.11 -8.57
N SER A 146 5.14 -1.14 -8.80
CA SER A 146 5.54 -2.33 -9.56
C SER A 146 5.29 -2.19 -11.07
N PHE A 147 4.31 -1.36 -11.45
CA PHE A 147 3.88 -1.05 -12.80
C PHE A 147 3.86 0.46 -13.00
N THR A 148 5.00 1.11 -12.75
CA THR A 148 5.10 2.57 -12.86
C THR A 148 4.86 3.04 -14.30
N VAL A 149 3.94 3.98 -14.46
CA VAL A 149 3.68 4.63 -15.75
C VAL A 149 4.92 5.33 -16.31
N PHE A 150 5.81 5.82 -15.44
CA PHE A 150 7.01 6.57 -15.82
C PHE A 150 8.11 5.69 -16.44
N LEU A 151 8.05 4.37 -16.28
CA LEU A 151 9.03 3.43 -16.85
C LEU A 151 8.36 2.34 -17.71
N ASN A 152 7.34 2.70 -18.48
CA ASN A 152 6.61 1.79 -19.37
C ASN A 152 6.09 0.54 -18.63
N PHE A 153 5.52 0.75 -17.44
CA PHE A 153 4.98 -0.28 -16.55
C PHE A 153 6.02 -1.32 -16.07
N LYS A 154 7.32 -0.99 -16.12
CA LYS A 154 8.42 -1.82 -15.62
C LYS A 154 8.99 -1.21 -14.32
N GLY A 155 8.36 -1.54 -13.20
CA GLY A 155 8.74 -1.08 -11.86
C GLY A 155 9.44 -2.12 -10.99
N GLY A 156 9.42 -1.87 -9.68
CA GLY A 156 10.02 -2.75 -8.68
C GLY A 156 9.20 -4.02 -8.39
N LYS A 157 9.52 -4.71 -7.30
CA LYS A 157 8.87 -5.98 -6.90
C LYS A 157 7.82 -5.84 -5.80
N GLY A 158 7.62 -4.64 -5.28
CA GLY A 158 6.55 -4.35 -4.33
C GLY A 158 6.84 -4.63 -2.86
N MET A 159 7.98 -5.25 -2.49
CA MET A 159 8.30 -5.56 -1.08
C MET A 159 8.32 -4.32 -0.18
N ALA A 160 9.12 -3.30 -0.53
CA ALA A 160 9.24 -2.09 0.26
C ALA A 160 7.91 -1.32 0.35
N ALA A 161 7.20 -1.18 -0.78
CA ALA A 161 5.89 -0.56 -0.82
C ALA A 161 4.86 -1.32 0.06
N THR A 162 4.90 -2.65 0.07
CA THR A 162 4.01 -3.49 0.90
C THR A 162 4.33 -3.35 2.39
N LEU A 163 5.61 -3.29 2.76
CA LEU A 163 6.01 -2.93 4.13
C LEU A 163 5.45 -1.55 4.51
N GLY A 164 5.51 -0.59 3.59
CA GLY A 164 4.88 0.72 3.72
C GLY A 164 3.37 0.66 3.97
N VAL A 165 2.64 -0.17 3.23
CA VAL A 165 1.22 -0.41 3.44
C VAL A 165 0.96 -0.94 4.85
N LEU A 166 1.74 -1.92 5.30
CA LEU A 166 1.61 -2.48 6.65
C LEU A 166 1.93 -1.46 7.74
N ILE A 167 2.96 -0.63 7.56
CA ILE A 167 3.28 0.50 8.45
C ILE A 167 2.08 1.44 8.53
N GLY A 168 1.58 1.92 7.38
CA GLY A 168 0.44 2.84 7.33
C GLY A 168 -0.81 2.27 8.00
N LEU A 169 -1.10 0.98 7.78
CA LEU A 169 -2.23 0.30 8.40
C LEU A 169 -2.03 0.18 9.92
N SER A 170 -0.81 -0.11 10.40
CA SER A 170 -0.50 -0.20 11.83
C SER A 170 -0.60 1.13 12.58
N LEU A 171 -0.43 2.26 11.88
CA LEU A 171 -0.63 3.61 12.44
C LEU A 171 -2.12 3.89 12.69
N LYS A 172 -3.01 3.29 11.90
CA LYS A 172 -4.47 3.47 11.99
C LYS A 172 -5.15 2.39 12.83
N PHE A 173 -4.61 1.17 12.79
CA PHE A 173 -5.14 0.01 13.51
C PHE A 173 -4.03 -0.58 14.37
N SER A 174 -4.00 -0.21 15.66
CA SER A 174 -2.95 -0.64 16.60
C SER A 174 -2.79 -2.16 16.70
N VAL A 175 -3.85 -2.94 16.46
CA VAL A 175 -3.79 -4.42 16.43
C VAL A 175 -2.82 -4.96 15.38
N LEU A 176 -2.56 -4.21 14.29
CA LEU A 176 -1.66 -4.64 13.22
C LEU A 176 -0.19 -4.40 13.54
N LYS A 177 0.14 -3.70 14.64
CA LYS A 177 1.53 -3.48 15.07
C LYS A 177 2.24 -4.79 15.37
N ILE A 178 1.54 -5.78 15.92
CA ILE A 178 2.14 -7.10 16.19
C ILE A 178 2.56 -7.78 14.88
N ILE A 179 1.73 -7.71 13.84
CA ILE A 179 2.03 -8.28 12.52
C ILE A 179 3.22 -7.55 11.89
N LEU A 180 3.26 -6.21 11.97
CA LEU A 180 4.39 -5.42 11.49
C LEU A 180 5.71 -5.84 12.15
N LEU A 181 5.72 -5.95 13.48
CA LEU A 181 6.92 -6.32 14.22
C LEU A 181 7.35 -7.77 13.91
N SER A 182 6.40 -8.70 13.79
CA SER A 182 6.68 -10.09 13.41
C SER A 182 7.30 -10.19 12.01
N GLU A 183 6.78 -9.45 11.03
CA GLU A 183 7.31 -9.44 9.66
C GLU A 183 8.71 -8.82 9.59
N ILE A 184 8.96 -7.71 10.30
CA ILE A 184 10.30 -7.12 10.39
C ILE A 184 11.27 -8.11 11.04
N LEU A 185 10.85 -8.78 12.12
CA LEU A 185 11.69 -9.74 12.83
C LEU A 185 12.03 -10.95 11.96
N ILE A 186 11.05 -11.55 11.28
CA ILE A 186 11.28 -12.69 10.38
C ILE A 186 12.21 -12.30 9.25
N TRP A 187 11.95 -11.16 8.59
CA TRP A 187 12.80 -10.68 7.52
C TRP A 187 14.24 -10.47 8.01
N LEU A 188 14.41 -9.82 9.15
CA LEU A 188 15.72 -9.53 9.73
C LEU A 188 16.45 -10.81 10.11
N MET A 189 15.78 -11.76 10.78
CA MET A 189 16.37 -13.04 11.16
C MET A 189 16.86 -13.80 9.94
N VAL A 190 16.01 -14.01 8.93
CA VAL A 190 16.41 -14.71 7.69
C VAL A 190 17.54 -13.97 6.98
N PHE A 191 17.49 -12.63 6.93
CA PHE A 191 18.54 -11.83 6.32
C PHE A 191 19.88 -11.92 7.08
N LEU A 192 19.87 -11.89 8.42
CA LEU A 192 21.10 -11.92 9.22
C LEU A 192 21.83 -13.26 9.08
N PHE A 193 21.10 -14.38 9.06
CA PHE A 193 21.68 -15.72 8.87
C PHE A 193 22.12 -15.98 7.43
N SER A 194 21.28 -15.65 6.44
CA SER A 194 21.57 -16.00 5.04
C SER A 194 22.41 -14.96 4.30
N ARG A 195 22.34 -13.69 4.71
CA ARG A 195 22.79 -12.50 3.96
C ARG A 195 22.13 -12.35 2.59
N ILE A 196 21.00 -13.00 2.32
CA ILE A 196 20.31 -12.96 1.03
C ILE A 196 18.96 -12.23 1.17
N VAL A 197 18.87 -11.03 0.59
CA VAL A 197 17.68 -10.18 0.67
C VAL A 197 16.44 -10.83 0.05
N SER A 198 16.56 -11.47 -1.11
CA SER A 198 15.41 -12.08 -1.77
C SER A 198 14.88 -13.30 -1.02
N LEU A 199 15.73 -14.02 -0.29
CA LEU A 199 15.30 -15.14 0.55
C LEU A 199 14.48 -14.61 1.73
N ALA A 200 15.00 -13.61 2.44
CA ALA A 200 14.28 -12.94 3.52
C ALA A 200 12.92 -12.40 3.06
N SER A 201 12.89 -11.73 1.90
CA SER A 201 11.65 -11.22 1.31
C SER A 201 10.66 -12.30 0.90
N LEU A 202 11.12 -13.44 0.35
CA LEU A 202 10.24 -14.55 0.00
C LEU A 202 9.65 -15.22 1.25
N VAL A 203 10.45 -15.44 2.30
CA VAL A 203 9.96 -15.98 3.57
C VAL A 203 8.91 -15.05 4.18
N SER A 204 9.20 -13.75 4.23
CA SER A 204 8.23 -12.75 4.72
C SER A 204 6.95 -12.75 3.87
N ALA A 205 7.06 -12.80 2.55
CA ALA A 205 5.88 -12.87 1.67
C ALA A 205 5.01 -14.11 1.95
N VAL A 206 5.61 -15.25 2.27
CA VAL A 206 4.88 -16.48 2.63
C VAL A 206 4.24 -16.38 4.01
N THR A 207 4.94 -15.83 5.02
CA THR A 207 4.41 -15.70 6.38
C THR A 207 3.36 -14.60 6.51
N PHE A 208 3.40 -13.61 5.61
CA PHE A 208 2.52 -12.45 5.65
C PHE A 208 1.02 -12.83 5.75
N PRO A 209 0.42 -13.61 4.85
CA PRO A 209 -0.98 -14.02 4.98
C PRO A 209 -1.25 -14.92 6.21
N VAL A 210 -0.26 -15.70 6.65
CA VAL A 210 -0.40 -16.59 7.82
C VAL A 210 -0.72 -15.78 9.08
N PHE A 211 -0.01 -14.68 9.32
CA PHE A 211 -0.30 -13.81 10.48
C PHE A 211 -1.71 -13.22 10.44
N PHE A 212 -2.17 -12.76 9.28
CA PHE A 212 -3.52 -12.21 9.15
C PHE A 212 -4.61 -13.27 9.40
N ILE A 213 -4.40 -14.50 8.94
CA ILE A 213 -5.33 -15.62 9.13
C ILE A 213 -5.34 -16.08 10.59
N VAL A 214 -4.17 -16.34 11.18
CA VAL A 214 -4.04 -16.86 12.56
C VAL A 214 -4.59 -15.85 13.58
N LEU A 215 -4.32 -14.55 13.37
CA LEU A 215 -4.84 -13.49 14.22
C LEU A 215 -6.28 -13.06 13.85
N ARG A 216 -6.97 -13.84 13.00
CA ARG A 216 -8.38 -13.66 12.63
C ARG A 216 -8.73 -12.24 12.19
N GLN A 217 -7.85 -11.63 11.39
CA GLN A 217 -8.06 -10.28 10.90
C GLN A 217 -9.26 -10.22 9.93
N PRO A 218 -9.93 -9.07 9.80
CA PRO A 218 -11.04 -8.91 8.87
C PRO A 218 -10.70 -9.34 7.44
N TRP A 219 -11.69 -9.87 6.73
CA TRP A 219 -11.51 -10.43 5.37
C TRP A 219 -10.80 -9.49 4.37
N PRO A 220 -10.96 -8.14 4.37
CA PRO A 220 -10.24 -7.30 3.41
C PRO A 220 -8.73 -7.37 3.59
N LEU A 221 -8.27 -7.53 4.82
CA LEU A 221 -6.85 -7.65 5.14
C LEU A 221 -6.28 -9.02 4.80
N ILE A 222 -7.07 -10.09 4.99
CA ILE A 222 -6.69 -11.44 4.58
C ILE A 222 -6.56 -11.52 3.05
N LEU A 223 -7.53 -10.98 2.30
CA LEU A 223 -7.44 -10.96 0.83
C LEU A 223 -6.29 -10.09 0.33
N MET A 224 -6.05 -8.94 0.96
CA MET A 224 -4.91 -8.09 0.66
C MET A 224 -3.59 -8.82 0.88
N SER A 225 -3.41 -9.49 2.02
CA SER A 225 -2.15 -10.17 2.35
C SER A 225 -1.89 -11.37 1.44
N LEU A 226 -2.93 -12.16 1.11
CA LEU A 226 -2.84 -13.24 0.12
C LEU A 226 -2.49 -12.68 -1.28
N GLY A 227 -3.19 -11.66 -1.74
CA GLY A 227 -2.97 -11.05 -3.05
C GLY A 227 -1.57 -10.46 -3.20
N LEU A 228 -1.11 -9.70 -2.19
CA LEU A 228 0.25 -9.13 -2.19
C LEU A 228 1.33 -10.20 -2.05
N SER A 229 1.10 -11.26 -1.26
CA SER A 229 2.00 -12.41 -1.15
C SER A 229 2.22 -13.07 -2.51
N ILE A 230 1.13 -13.49 -3.17
CA ILE A 230 1.17 -14.12 -4.50
C ILE A 230 1.86 -13.20 -5.50
N PHE A 231 1.48 -11.92 -5.51
CA PHE A 231 2.06 -10.92 -6.40
C PHE A 231 3.58 -10.80 -6.22
N ILE A 232 4.03 -10.65 -4.97
CA ILE A 232 5.46 -10.51 -4.65
C ILE A 232 6.23 -11.77 -5.04
N ILE A 233 5.72 -12.95 -4.71
CA ILE A 233 6.36 -14.23 -5.06
C ILE A 233 6.51 -14.35 -6.58
N ALA A 234 5.46 -14.03 -7.34
CA ALA A 234 5.51 -14.02 -8.80
C ALA A 234 6.59 -13.06 -9.33
N ARG A 235 6.72 -11.86 -8.74
CA ARG A 235 7.76 -10.88 -9.10
C ARG A 235 9.18 -11.30 -8.68
N HIS A 236 9.31 -12.28 -7.78
CA HIS A 236 10.58 -12.86 -7.34
C HIS A 236 10.97 -14.13 -8.11
N LYS A 237 10.20 -14.58 -9.11
CA LYS A 237 10.53 -15.76 -9.94
C LYS A 237 12.01 -15.79 -10.42
N PRO A 238 12.62 -14.68 -10.89
CA PRO A 238 14.05 -14.69 -11.25
C PRO A 238 14.99 -14.94 -10.07
N ASN A 239 14.66 -14.44 -8.87
CA ASN A 239 15.45 -14.70 -7.66
C ASN A 239 15.28 -16.12 -7.17
N LEU A 240 14.07 -16.67 -7.23
CA LEU A 240 13.81 -18.06 -6.86
C LEU A 240 14.64 -19.00 -7.76
N SER A 241 14.68 -18.73 -9.07
CA SER A 241 15.53 -19.48 -10.00
C SER A 241 17.03 -19.41 -9.61
N ARG A 242 17.53 -18.25 -9.21
CA ARG A 242 18.93 -18.11 -8.74
C ARG A 242 19.16 -18.77 -7.38
N LEU A 243 18.20 -18.73 -6.47
CA LEU A 243 18.29 -19.40 -5.17
C LEU A 243 18.42 -20.92 -5.34
N LEU A 244 17.57 -21.53 -6.19
CA LEU A 244 17.63 -22.97 -6.49
C LEU A 244 18.97 -23.39 -7.13
N LYS A 245 19.63 -22.46 -7.84
CA LYS A 245 20.96 -22.67 -8.44
C LYS A 245 22.12 -22.26 -7.54
N ASN A 246 21.88 -21.81 -6.30
CA ASN A 246 22.88 -21.23 -5.39
C ASN A 246 23.66 -20.02 -5.99
N GLN A 247 23.01 -19.27 -6.88
CA GLN A 247 23.57 -18.13 -7.62
C GLN A 247 23.06 -16.77 -7.12
N GLU A 248 22.15 -16.74 -6.13
CA GLU A 248 21.59 -15.47 -5.66
C GLU A 248 22.62 -14.74 -4.77
N PRO A 249 22.96 -13.46 -5.08
CA PRO A 249 24.07 -12.78 -4.44
C PRO A 249 23.77 -12.39 -3.00
N ARG A 250 24.71 -12.74 -2.11
CA ARG A 250 24.75 -12.27 -0.73
C ARG A 250 25.08 -10.78 -0.67
N LEU A 251 24.47 -10.06 0.26
CA LEU A 251 24.70 -8.64 0.46
C LEU A 251 25.82 -8.44 1.48
N ILE A 252 26.92 -7.82 1.04
CA ILE A 252 28.11 -7.55 1.86
C ILE A 252 27.93 -6.20 2.53
N LEU A 253 27.97 -6.17 3.88
CA LEU A 253 27.79 -4.94 4.65
C LEU A 253 29.08 -4.12 4.82
N ASN A 254 30.26 -4.75 4.69
CA ASN A 254 31.55 -4.09 4.84
C ASN A 254 32.32 -4.03 3.52
N LYS A 255 32.57 -2.81 3.02
CA LYS A 255 33.82 -2.55 2.29
C LYS A 255 34.82 -2.04 3.32
N LYS A 256 35.84 -2.83 3.68
CA LYS A 256 37.07 -2.23 4.19
C LYS A 256 37.51 -1.24 3.11
N LYS A 257 37.56 0.06 3.41
CA LYS A 257 38.30 1.00 2.58
C LYS A 257 39.73 0.44 2.53
N LYS A 258 40.19 0.01 1.35
CA LYS A 258 41.63 0.00 1.10
C LYS A 258 42.01 1.48 1.15
N ILE A 259 42.60 1.88 2.27
CA ILE A 259 43.41 3.10 2.36
C ILE A 259 44.70 2.79 1.62
#